data_AF-A0A968XSX5-F1
#
_entry.id   AF-A0A968XSX5-F1
#
_cell.length_a   1.000
_cell.length_b   1.000
_cell.length_c   1.000
_cell.angle_alpha   90.00
_cell.angle_beta   90.00
_cell.angle_gamma   90.00
#
_symmetry.space_group_name_H-M   'P 1'
#
loop_
_entity.id
_entity.type
_entity.pdbx_description
1 polymer ?
#
loop_
_entity_poly.entity_id
_entity_poly.type
_entity_poly.pdbx_seq_one_letter_code
_entity_poly.pdbx_strand_id
1 'polypeptide(L)'
;MSRLTLRLPETLHQQLTGLAEREGVSLNQYIVYALTRQTAGYVVVPAAESPQQQEEDFQVLIRQLKQGSSGAIESSLVSRDVVEPEPELTPEVVERVRLMIAAKGNKNEGG
;
A
#
# COMPACT_ATOMS: atom_id res chain seq x y z
N MET A 1 -30.29 5.17 -11.74
CA MET A 1 -29.99 3.83 -11.19
C MET A 1 -28.61 3.42 -11.69
N SER A 2 -27.69 3.12 -10.79
CA SER A 2 -26.37 2.61 -11.13
C SER A 2 -26.47 1.20 -11.72
N ARG A 3 -25.70 0.92 -12.79
CA ARG A 3 -25.66 -0.39 -13.47
C ARG A 3 -24.29 -1.02 -13.24
N LEU A 4 -24.26 -2.23 -12.68
CA LEU A 4 -23.05 -3.01 -12.46
C LEU A 4 -23.02 -4.18 -13.45
N THR A 5 -21.96 -4.27 -14.25
CA THR A 5 -21.75 -5.37 -15.20
C THR A 5 -20.49 -6.12 -14.80
N LEU A 6 -20.60 -7.42 -14.54
CA LEU A 6 -19.51 -8.28 -14.09
C LEU A 6 -19.28 -9.41 -15.09
N ARG A 7 -18.03 -9.83 -15.25
CA ARG A 7 -17.70 -11.09 -15.93
C ARG A 7 -17.34 -12.11 -14.87
N LEU A 8 -18.12 -13.18 -14.79
CA LEU A 8 -17.93 -14.25 -13.83
C LEU A 8 -17.40 -15.51 -14.54
N PRO A 9 -16.38 -16.19 -13.98
CA PRO A 9 -16.05 -17.54 -14.40
C PRO A 9 -17.25 -18.47 -14.24
N GLU A 10 -17.38 -19.46 -15.13
CA GLU A 10 -18.55 -20.35 -15.18
C GLU A 10 -18.78 -21.08 -13.85
N THR A 11 -17.71 -21.55 -13.20
CA THR A 11 -17.76 -22.22 -11.90
C THR A 11 -18.33 -21.32 -10.81
N LEU A 12 -17.92 -20.04 -10.78
CA LEU A 12 -18.41 -19.07 -9.81
C LEU A 12 -19.89 -18.74 -10.08
N HIS A 13 -20.26 -18.59 -11.35
CA HIS A 13 -21.65 -18.37 -11.74
C HIS A 13 -22.55 -19.52 -11.25
N GLN A 14 -22.16 -20.77 -11.50
CA GLN A 14 -22.91 -21.95 -11.05
C GLN A 14 -23.05 -22.02 -9.52
N GLN A 15 -21.97 -21.73 -8.79
CA GLN A 15 -22.00 -21.70 -7.32
C GLN A 15 -22.95 -20.64 -6.79
N LEU A 16 -22.90 -19.42 -7.32
CA LEU A 16 -23.77 -18.31 -6.90
C LEU A 16 -25.24 -18.59 -7.24
N THR A 17 -25.51 -19.21 -8.39
CA THR A 17 -26.87 -19.63 -8.75
C THR A 17 -27.42 -20.65 -7.76
N GLY A 18 -26.64 -21.69 -7.41
CA GLY A 18 -27.08 -22.68 -6.43
C GLY A 18 -27.29 -22.09 -5.03
N LEU A 19 -26.54 -21.06 -4.64
CA LEU A 19 -26.76 -20.34 -3.38
C LEU A 19 -28.04 -19.50 -3.43
N ALA A 20 -28.27 -18.77 -4.53
CA ALA A 20 -29.48 -17.98 -4.73
C ALA A 20 -30.74 -18.85 -4.73
N GLU A 21 -30.70 -20.02 -5.37
CA GLU A 21 -31.79 -21.00 -5.38
C GLU A 21 -32.11 -21.53 -3.98
N ARG A 22 -31.10 -21.83 -3.17
CA ARG A 22 -31.28 -22.26 -1.77
C ARG A 22 -31.94 -21.20 -0.91
N GLU A 23 -31.68 -19.94 -1.20
CA GLU A 23 -32.28 -18.78 -0.52
C GLU A 23 -33.60 -18.33 -1.17
N GLY A 24 -34.02 -18.95 -2.27
CA GLY A 24 -35.28 -18.63 -2.97
C GLY A 24 -35.29 -17.25 -3.63
N VAL A 25 -34.12 -16.70 -3.97
CA VAL A 25 -33.98 -15.36 -4.56
C VAL A 25 -33.34 -15.42 -5.95
N SER A 26 -33.51 -14.36 -6.74
CA SER A 26 -32.80 -14.26 -8.03
C SER A 26 -31.28 -14.11 -7.83
N LEU A 27 -30.50 -14.61 -8.78
CA LEU A 27 -29.04 -14.47 -8.78
C LEU A 27 -28.59 -13.02 -8.61
N ASN A 28 -29.22 -12.07 -9.31
CA ASN A 28 -28.88 -10.66 -9.23
C ASN A 28 -29.14 -10.10 -7.81
N GLN A 29 -30.25 -10.49 -7.20
CA GLN A 29 -30.59 -10.08 -5.84
C GLN A 29 -29.61 -10.67 -4.82
N TYR A 30 -29.24 -11.94 -5.00
CA TYR A 30 -28.23 -12.60 -4.19
C TYR A 30 -26.88 -11.89 -4.27
N ILE A 31 -26.42 -11.56 -5.48
CA ILE A 31 -25.15 -10.85 -5.70
C ILE A 31 -25.18 -9.48 -5.02
N VAL A 32 -26.26 -8.71 -5.17
CA VAL A 32 -26.38 -7.39 -4.52
C VAL A 32 -26.34 -7.54 -3.00
N TYR A 33 -27.12 -8.48 -2.44
CA TYR A 33 -27.16 -8.74 -1.00
C TYR A 33 -25.80 -9.16 -0.44
N ALA A 34 -25.12 -10.11 -1.10
CA ALA A 34 -23.80 -10.58 -0.71
C ALA A 34 -22.76 -9.45 -0.73
N LEU A 35 -22.78 -8.61 -1.78
CA LEU A 35 -21.90 -7.45 -1.87
C LEU A 35 -22.18 -6.44 -0.76
N THR A 36 -23.46 -6.10 -0.50
CA THR A 36 -23.83 -5.18 0.58
C THR A 36 -23.40 -5.71 1.95
N ARG A 37 -23.57 -7.01 2.20
CA ARG A 37 -23.11 -7.64 3.44
C ARG A 37 -21.60 -7.58 3.58
N GLN A 38 -20.86 -7.81 2.51
CA GLN A 38 -19.39 -7.76 2.52
C GLN A 38 -18.89 -6.33 2.72
N THR A 39 -19.51 -5.34 2.08
CA THR A 39 -19.09 -3.93 2.18
C THR A 39 -19.52 -3.25 3.47
N ALA A 40 -20.52 -3.77 4.19
CA ALA A 40 -20.94 -3.24 5.48
C ALA A 40 -19.81 -3.24 6.55
N GLY A 41 -18.77 -4.07 6.37
CA GLY A 41 -17.58 -4.09 7.22
C GLY A 41 -16.43 -3.18 6.76
N TYR A 42 -16.52 -2.56 5.58
CA TYR A 42 -15.48 -1.70 5.04
C TYR A 42 -15.96 -0.25 5.01
N VAL A 43 -15.32 0.63 5.79
CA VAL A 43 -15.43 2.06 5.57
C VAL A 43 -14.64 2.37 4.30
N VAL A 44 -15.34 2.45 3.17
CA VAL A 44 -14.75 2.96 1.93
C VAL A 44 -14.55 4.46 2.14
N VAL A 45 -13.39 4.83 2.66
CA VAL A 45 -12.95 6.23 2.68
C VAL A 45 -12.61 6.55 1.23
N PRO A 46 -13.33 7.45 0.54
CA PRO A 46 -12.89 7.92 -0.76
C PRO A 46 -11.47 8.48 -0.58
N ALA A 47 -10.57 8.16 -1.51
CA ALA A 47 -9.29 8.83 -1.56
C ALA A 47 -9.58 10.33 -1.55
N ALA A 48 -9.05 11.04 -0.54
CA ALA A 48 -9.34 12.46 -0.33
C ALA A 48 -8.95 13.30 -1.56
N GLU A 49 -8.01 12.78 -2.35
CA GLU A 49 -7.43 13.40 -3.53
C GLU A 49 -7.41 12.40 -4.70
N SER A 50 -7.49 12.93 -5.92
CA SER A 50 -7.29 12.12 -7.11
C SER A 50 -5.82 11.70 -7.23
N PRO A 51 -5.50 10.58 -7.91
CA PRO A 51 -4.11 10.19 -8.16
C PRO A 51 -3.28 11.31 -8.83
N GLN A 52 -3.92 12.15 -9.65
CA GLN A 52 -3.28 13.30 -10.29
C GLN A 52 -2.90 14.38 -9.28
N GLN A 53 -3.81 14.72 -8.36
CA GLN A 53 -3.55 15.72 -7.33
C GLN A 53 -2.40 15.29 -6.41
N GLN A 54 -2.38 14.01 -6.01
CA GLN A 54 -1.31 13.46 -5.18
C GLN A 54 0.07 13.53 -5.87
N GLU A 55 0.13 13.28 -7.18
CA GLU A 55 1.37 13.41 -7.95
C GLU A 55 1.83 14.87 -8.01
N GLU A 56 0.91 15.82 -8.25
CA GLU A 56 1.23 17.24 -8.27
C GLU A 56 1.78 17.72 -6.92
N ASP A 57 1.12 17.36 -5.82
CA ASP A 57 1.56 17.73 -4.46
C ASP A 57 2.91 17.09 -4.11
N PHE A 58 3.14 15.85 -4.54
CA PHE A 58 4.43 15.19 -4.37
C PHE A 58 5.55 15.90 -5.16
N GLN A 59 5.29 16.33 -6.39
CA GLN A 59 6.27 17.08 -7.20
C GLN A 59 6.59 18.46 -6.61
N VAL A 60 5.59 19.14 -6.02
CA VAL A 60 5.79 20.37 -5.26
C VAL A 60 6.70 20.10 -4.07
N LEU A 61 6.44 19.05 -3.31
CA LEU A 61 7.25 18.67 -2.15
C LEU A 61 8.71 18.38 -2.54
N ILE A 62 8.95 17.60 -3.60
CA ILE A 62 10.32 17.31 -4.09
C ILE A 62 11.05 18.59 -4.48
N ARG A 63 10.36 19.55 -5.11
CA ARG A 63 10.94 20.84 -5.49
C ARG A 63 11.25 21.71 -4.27
N GLN A 64 10.39 21.70 -3.26
CA GLN A 64 10.60 22.45 -2.01
C GLN A 64 11.74 21.88 -1.19
N LEU A 65 11.83 20.55 -1.09
CA LEU A 65 12.84 19.88 -0.28
C LEU A 65 14.25 20.17 -0.78
N LYS A 66 14.42 20.41 -2.11
CA LYS A 66 15.70 20.49 -2.82
C LYS A 66 16.55 19.23 -2.56
N GLN A 67 17.17 18.66 -3.60
CA GLN A 67 18.11 17.57 -3.35
C GLN A 67 19.31 18.15 -2.60
N GLY A 68 19.47 17.79 -1.33
CA GLY A 68 20.70 18.07 -0.60
C GLY A 68 21.85 17.43 -1.37
N SER A 69 22.90 18.19 -1.67
CA SER A 69 24.10 17.60 -2.26
C SER A 69 24.65 16.54 -1.29
N SER A 70 25.33 15.51 -1.81
CA SER A 70 25.91 14.44 -0.96
C SER A 70 26.73 15.03 0.20
N GLY A 71 27.49 16.09 -0.05
CA GLY A 71 28.26 16.79 0.99
C GLY A 71 27.42 17.56 2.01
N ALA A 72 26.26 18.12 1.62
CA ALA A 72 25.34 18.76 2.57
C ALA A 72 24.64 17.72 3.47
N ILE A 73 24.33 16.55 2.90
CA ILE A 73 23.79 15.42 3.66
C ILE A 73 24.83 14.93 4.66
N GLU A 74 26.07 14.66 4.22
CA GLU A 74 27.16 14.23 5.12
C GLU A 74 27.42 15.23 6.24
N SER A 75 27.48 16.53 5.92
CA SER A 75 27.65 17.58 6.94
C SER A 75 26.53 17.56 7.99
N SER A 76 25.29 17.30 7.55
CA SER A 76 24.13 17.17 8.42
C SER A 76 24.11 15.85 9.21
N LEU A 77 24.72 14.78 8.68
CA LEU A 77 24.89 13.50 9.38
C LEU A 77 25.94 13.61 10.49
N VAL A 78 27.02 14.35 10.22
CA VAL A 78 28.11 14.58 11.19
C VAL A 78 27.64 15.45 12.35
N SER A 79 26.72 16.37 12.12
CA SER A 79 26.15 17.22 13.18
C SER A 79 25.02 16.56 13.98
N ARG A 80 24.79 15.24 13.83
CA ARG A 80 23.75 14.53 14.59
C ARG A 80 24.20 14.27 16.03
N ASP A 81 23.30 14.50 16.98
CA ASP A 81 23.51 14.10 18.36
C ASP A 81 23.59 12.58 18.47
N VAL A 82 24.60 12.10 19.19
CA VAL A 82 24.76 10.69 19.49
C VAL A 82 23.80 10.35 20.63
N VAL A 83 22.71 9.67 20.29
CA VAL A 83 21.71 9.18 21.26
C VAL A 83 21.99 7.73 21.65
N GLU A 84 21.61 7.35 22.87
CA GLU A 84 21.65 5.95 23.27
C GLU A 84 20.66 5.14 22.42
N PRO A 85 21.06 3.95 21.92
CA PRO A 85 20.17 3.09 21.17
C PRO A 85 18.97 2.65 22.02
N GLU A 86 17.82 2.52 21.37
CA GLU A 86 16.65 1.91 21.99
C GLU A 86 17.00 0.49 22.51
N PRO A 87 16.42 0.03 23.61
CA PRO A 87 16.74 -1.27 24.22
C PRO A 87 16.61 -2.47 23.26
N GLU A 88 15.74 -2.33 22.26
CA GLU A 88 15.48 -3.36 21.24
C GLU A 88 16.57 -3.40 20.15
N LEU A 89 17.35 -2.32 20.00
CA LEU A 89 18.50 -2.22 19.07
C LEU A 89 19.74 -2.89 19.66
N THR A 90 19.64 -4.20 19.89
CA THR A 90 20.79 -5.00 20.32
C THR A 90 21.92 -4.99 19.28
N PRO A 91 23.19 -5.18 19.68
CA PRO A 91 24.32 -5.19 18.76
C PRO A 91 24.16 -6.17 17.59
N GLU A 92 23.52 -7.32 17.83
CA GLU A 92 23.24 -8.33 16.81
C GLU A 92 22.25 -7.82 15.74
N VAL A 93 21.20 -7.10 16.17
CA VAL A 93 20.21 -6.49 15.28
C VAL A 93 20.89 -5.41 14.43
N VAL A 94 21.73 -4.58 15.05
CA VAL A 94 22.48 -3.52 14.35
C VAL A 94 23.42 -4.10 13.30
N GLU A 95 24.20 -5.13 13.64
CA GLU A 95 25.12 -5.77 12.69
C GLU A 95 24.38 -6.46 11.55
N ARG A 96 23.26 -7.13 11.84
CA ARG A 96 22.40 -7.72 10.80
C ARG A 96 21.85 -6.67 9.83
N VAL A 97 21.44 -5.51 10.33
CA VAL A 97 20.98 -4.39 9.49
C VAL A 97 22.13 -3.83 8.63
N ARG A 98 23.34 -3.66 9.19
CA ARG A 98 24.51 -3.21 8.43
C ARG A 98 24.84 -4.14 7.26
N LEU A 99 24.82 -5.45 7.51
CA LEU A 99 25.04 -6.46 6.47
C LEU A 99 23.97 -6.38 5.36
N MET A 100 22.70 -6.17 5.71
CA MET A 100 21.62 -6.01 4.72
C MET A 100 21.78 -4.75 3.87
N ILE A 101 22.22 -3.64 4.46
CA ILE A 101 22.47 -2.38 3.75
C ILE A 101 23.64 -2.55 2.77
N ALA A 102 24.76 -3.13 3.21
CA ALA A 102 25.92 -3.39 2.36
C ALA A 102 25.58 -4.32 1.17
N ALA A 103 24.78 -5.36 1.41
CA ALA A 103 24.33 -6.28 0.37
C ALA A 103 23.41 -5.63 -0.67
N LYS A 104 22.60 -4.63 -0.28
CA LYS A 104 21.75 -3.87 -1.20
C LYS A 104 22.51 -2.79 -1.96
N GLY A 105 23.50 -2.15 -1.35
CA GLY A 105 24.35 -1.14 -2.00
C GLY A 105 25.11 -1.70 -3.22
N ASN A 106 25.66 -2.91 -3.11
CA ASN A 106 26.38 -3.57 -4.21
C ASN A 106 25.52 -3.97 -5.42
N LYS A 107 24.19 -3.96 -5.30
CA LYS A 107 23.28 -4.36 -6.39
C LYS A 107 22.91 -3.21 -7.34
N ASN A 108 23.22 -1.97 -6.96
CA ASN A 108 22.85 -0.77 -7.72
C ASN A 108 24.00 -0.17 -8.56
N GLU A 109 25.22 -0.74 -8.54
CA GLU A 109 26.35 -0.27 -9.35
C GLU A 109 26.60 -1.11 -10.63
N GLY A 110 25.63 -1.92 -11.05
CA GLY A 110 25.74 -2.83 -12.20
C GLY A 110 24.63 -2.69 -13.24
N GLY A 111 24.19 -1.46 -13.55
CA GLY A 111 23.18 -1.16 -14.56
C GLY A 111 23.50 0.11 -15.32
#